data_AF-A0A7J6RJD1-F1
#
_entry.id   AF-A0A7J6RJD1-F1
#
_cell.length_a   1.000
_cell.length_b   1.000
_cell.length_c   1.000
_cell.angle_alpha   90.00
_cell.angle_beta   90.00
_cell.angle_gamma   90.00
#
_symmetry.space_group_name_H-M   'P 1'
#
loop_
_entity.id
_entity.type
_entity.pdbx_description
1 polymer ?
#
loop_
_entity_poly.entity_id
_entity_poly.type
_entity_poly.pdbx_seq_one_letter_code
_entity_poly.pdbx_strand_id
1 'polypeptide(L)'
;MRKSLREFFSASEGPQGYLNLLYSGPDTGDEQMKVPAAVLQHSVEQSEVVRKPGLLGEYFSEDLGGRIPEDKSPDVVRVEKQLDFEPTTGVAWENLPERFSKPFAARFTTYLNLKCGGKKRAKYALSVESNKCAKVYLDGKLAIEEDVLYESELTAGYHKLQ
;
A
#
# COMPACT_ATOMS: atom_id res chain seq x y z
N MET A 1 34.29 20.91 -25.35
CA MET A 1 33.16 20.68 -24.41
C MET A 1 31.86 21.03 -25.10
N ARG A 2 31.00 20.06 -25.43
CA ARG A 2 29.62 20.34 -25.88
C ARG A 2 28.79 20.61 -24.63
N LYS A 3 28.28 21.83 -24.47
CA LYS A 3 27.20 22.11 -23.50
C LYS A 3 26.01 21.25 -23.92
N SER A 4 25.61 20.28 -23.08
CA SER A 4 24.31 19.66 -23.21
C SER A 4 23.29 20.77 -22.92
N LEU A 5 22.57 21.21 -23.95
CA LEU A 5 21.32 21.93 -23.74
C LEU A 5 20.37 20.90 -23.11
N ARG A 6 19.84 21.21 -21.93
CA ARG A 6 18.69 20.49 -21.39
C ARG A 6 17.48 21.28 -21.85
N GLU A 7 16.59 20.62 -22.57
CA GLU A 7 15.29 21.18 -22.92
C GLU A 7 14.40 21.10 -21.67
N PHE A 8 13.64 22.16 -21.39
CA PHE A 8 12.76 22.25 -20.23
C PHE A 8 11.32 22.37 -20.70
N PHE A 9 10.39 21.81 -19.92
CA PHE A 9 8.96 22.01 -20.15
C PHE A 9 8.58 23.49 -19.95
N SER A 10 7.86 24.07 -20.92
CA SER A 10 7.22 25.39 -20.81
C SER A 10 5.72 25.24 -21.02
N ALA A 11 4.94 25.74 -20.07
CA ALA A 11 3.47 25.72 -20.12
C ALA A 11 2.88 26.72 -21.14
N SER A 12 3.72 27.42 -21.90
CA SER A 12 3.30 28.39 -22.94
C SER A 12 2.76 27.75 -24.21
N GLU A 13 2.93 26.42 -24.38
CA GLU A 13 2.48 25.68 -25.55
C GLU A 13 1.54 24.53 -25.11
N GLY A 14 0.30 24.50 -25.61
CA GLY A 14 -0.69 23.45 -25.34
C GLY A 14 -1.75 23.79 -24.27
N PRO A 15 -2.67 22.85 -23.96
CA PRO A 15 -3.67 23.05 -22.93
C PRO A 15 -3.00 23.32 -21.58
N GLN A 16 -3.52 24.29 -20.83
CA GLN A 16 -2.85 24.79 -19.63
C GLN A 16 -2.81 23.73 -18.52
N GLY A 17 -1.65 23.61 -17.86
CA GLY A 17 -1.57 23.08 -16.49
C GLY A 17 -1.52 21.56 -16.33
N TYR A 18 -1.20 20.77 -17.36
CA TYR A 18 -1.04 19.32 -17.21
C TYR A 18 0.33 18.83 -17.70
N LEU A 19 0.99 18.01 -16.88
CA LEU A 19 2.24 17.31 -17.18
C LEU A 19 2.13 15.90 -16.60
N ASN A 20 2.12 14.90 -17.47
CA ASN A 20 2.09 13.50 -17.06
C ASN A 20 3.37 12.80 -17.53
N LEU A 21 4.04 12.09 -16.62
CA LEU A 21 5.10 11.16 -16.98
C LEU A 21 4.47 9.76 -17.09
N LEU A 22 4.46 9.23 -18.32
CA LEU A 22 3.91 7.92 -18.64
C LEU A 22 5.04 6.97 -19.08
N TYR A 23 4.89 5.68 -18.81
CA TYR A 23 5.79 4.63 -19.30
C TYR A 23 5.01 3.39 -19.72
N SER A 24 5.60 2.61 -20.64
CA SER A 24 5.11 1.30 -21.08
C SER A 24 6.29 0.37 -21.33
N GLY A 25 6.13 -0.91 -21.03
CA GLY A 25 7.13 -1.95 -21.31
C GLY A 25 6.83 -3.24 -20.54
N PRO A 26 7.81 -4.15 -20.43
CA PRO A 26 7.61 -5.44 -19.77
C PRO A 26 7.06 -5.32 -18.33
N ASP A 27 7.51 -4.31 -17.57
CA ASP A 27 7.06 -4.05 -16.19
C ASP A 27 5.60 -3.59 -16.09
N THR A 28 5.01 -3.16 -17.21
CA THR A 28 3.61 -2.70 -17.29
C THR A 28 2.74 -3.64 -18.12
N GLY A 29 3.25 -4.80 -18.55
CA GLY A 29 2.55 -5.66 -19.51
C GLY A 29 2.31 -4.98 -20.85
N ASP A 30 3.23 -4.09 -21.25
CA ASP A 30 3.17 -3.23 -22.43
C ASP A 30 2.01 -2.21 -22.44
N GLU A 31 1.29 -2.05 -21.32
CA GLU A 31 0.26 -1.02 -21.17
C GLU A 31 0.87 0.34 -20.77
N GLN A 32 0.28 1.43 -21.27
CA GLN A 32 0.71 2.79 -20.91
C GLN A 32 0.09 3.19 -19.57
N MET A 33 0.94 3.54 -18.60
CA MET A 33 0.49 3.99 -17.28
C MET A 33 1.35 5.13 -16.71
N LYS A 34 0.87 5.82 -15.68
CA LYS A 34 1.65 6.84 -14.95
C LYS A 34 2.83 6.17 -14.25
N VAL A 35 4.01 6.81 -14.33
CA VAL A 35 5.21 6.29 -13.65
C VAL A 35 4.99 6.29 -12.13
N PRO A 36 5.06 5.13 -11.46
CA PRO A 36 4.84 5.03 -10.02
C PRO A 36 5.94 5.77 -9.24
N ALA A 37 5.56 6.42 -8.13
CA ALA A 37 6.55 7.05 -7.24
C ALA A 37 7.58 6.06 -6.69
N ALA A 38 7.26 4.76 -6.66
CA ALA A 38 8.15 3.71 -6.18
C ALA A 38 9.39 3.49 -7.06
N VAL A 39 9.32 3.82 -8.36
CA VAL A 39 10.44 3.66 -9.31
C VAL A 39 11.24 4.95 -9.53
N LEU A 40 10.84 6.04 -8.87
CA LEU A 40 11.50 7.35 -8.99
C LEU A 40 12.46 7.58 -7.82
N GLN A 41 13.69 7.99 -8.12
CA GLN A 41 14.69 8.37 -7.14
C GLN A 41 15.28 9.74 -7.50
N HIS A 42 15.35 10.65 -6.53
CA HIS A 42 15.88 12.01 -6.76
C HIS A 42 17.39 12.01 -7.02
N SER A 43 18.14 11.15 -6.30
CA SER A 43 19.58 10.93 -6.49
C SER A 43 19.94 9.56 -5.94
N VAL A 44 20.32 8.62 -6.81
CA VAL A 44 20.62 7.23 -6.43
C VAL A 44 21.73 7.16 -5.36
N GLU A 45 22.69 8.08 -5.41
CA GLU A 45 23.86 8.14 -4.50
C GLU A 45 23.55 8.79 -3.15
N GLN A 46 22.46 9.55 -3.05
CA GLN A 46 22.05 10.28 -1.84
C GLN A 46 20.69 9.81 -1.30
N SER A 47 20.12 8.76 -1.87
CA SER A 47 18.87 8.20 -1.40
C SER A 47 19.05 7.56 -0.03
N GLU A 48 18.66 8.28 1.02
CA GLU A 48 18.43 7.67 2.33
C GLU A 48 17.21 6.75 2.27
N VAL A 49 17.28 5.62 2.98
CA VAL A 49 16.11 4.76 3.18
C VAL A 49 15.13 5.50 4.10
N VAL A 50 14.22 6.26 3.50
CA VAL A 50 13.15 6.92 4.23
C VAL A 50 12.12 5.86 4.64
N ARG A 51 12.00 5.61 5.94
CA ARG A 51 10.89 4.83 6.49
C ARG A 51 9.59 5.61 6.27
N LYS A 52 8.86 5.27 5.21
CA LYS A 52 7.57 5.89 4.93
C LYS A 52 6.53 5.35 5.92
N PRO A 53 5.79 6.22 6.63
CA PRO A 53 4.66 5.77 7.43
C PRO A 53 3.59 5.14 6.52
N GLY A 54 2.87 4.14 7.05
CA GLY A 54 1.83 3.44 6.33
C GLY A 54 1.90 1.92 6.52
N LEU A 55 1.28 1.20 5.60
CA LEU A 55 1.23 -0.24 5.52
C LEU A 55 1.86 -0.68 4.21
N LEU A 56 2.67 -1.75 4.25
CA LEU A 56 3.07 -2.44 3.03
C LEU A 56 1.87 -3.25 2.54
N GLY A 57 1.27 -2.84 1.43
CA GLY A 57 0.20 -3.56 0.75
C GLY A 57 0.76 -4.46 -0.33
N GLU A 58 0.45 -5.75 -0.23
CA GLU A 58 0.75 -6.80 -1.20
C GLU A 58 -0.57 -7.31 -1.77
N TYR A 59 -0.75 -7.21 -3.08
CA TYR A 59 -2.00 -7.49 -3.77
C TYR A 59 -1.86 -8.68 -4.71
N PHE A 60 -2.86 -9.55 -4.72
CA PHE A 60 -2.92 -10.78 -5.49
C PHE A 60 -4.22 -10.76 -6.28
N SER A 61 -4.13 -10.69 -7.61
CA SER A 61 -5.26 -10.57 -8.55
C SER A 61 -6.13 -11.83 -8.64
N GLU A 62 -5.71 -12.91 -7.97
CA GLU A 62 -6.46 -14.15 -7.81
C GLU A 62 -7.24 -14.14 -6.49
N ASP A 63 -8.43 -14.75 -6.48
CA ASP A 63 -9.10 -15.15 -5.26
C ASP A 63 -8.38 -16.37 -4.68
N LEU A 64 -7.69 -16.17 -3.54
CA LEU A 64 -6.90 -17.20 -2.87
C LEU A 64 -7.69 -17.94 -1.77
N GLY A 65 -9.02 -17.82 -1.74
CA GLY A 65 -9.88 -18.63 -0.86
C GLY A 65 -9.62 -18.42 0.63
N GLY A 66 -9.24 -17.20 1.01
CA GLY A 66 -9.00 -16.81 2.41
C GLY A 66 -7.63 -17.17 2.99
N ARG A 67 -6.70 -17.72 2.20
CA ARG A 67 -5.31 -17.93 2.62
C ARG A 67 -4.33 -17.63 1.50
N ILE A 68 -3.42 -16.69 1.75
CA ILE A 68 -2.32 -16.39 0.84
C ILE A 68 -1.16 -17.38 1.11
N PRO A 69 -0.73 -18.20 0.13
CA PRO A 69 0.44 -19.07 0.28
C PRO A 69 1.72 -18.27 0.57
N GLU A 70 2.64 -18.84 1.36
CA GLU A 70 3.86 -18.14 1.77
C GLU A 70 4.81 -17.84 0.60
N ASP A 71 4.80 -18.70 -0.42
CA ASP A 71 5.62 -18.62 -1.63
C ASP A 71 4.94 -17.87 -2.77
N LYS A 72 3.68 -17.43 -2.61
CA LYS A 72 2.98 -16.62 -3.61
C LYS A 72 3.59 -15.22 -3.66
N SER A 73 4.10 -14.85 -4.83
CA SER A 73 4.54 -13.48 -5.10
C SER A 73 3.33 -12.58 -5.39
N PRO A 74 3.31 -11.35 -4.86
CA PRO A 74 2.25 -10.38 -5.16
C PRO A 74 2.36 -9.82 -6.58
N ASP A 75 1.22 -9.50 -7.18
CA ASP A 75 1.14 -8.85 -8.51
C ASP A 75 1.42 -7.35 -8.41
N VAL A 76 1.10 -6.73 -7.27
CA VAL A 76 1.37 -5.32 -6.98
C VAL A 76 1.84 -5.20 -5.53
N VAL A 77 2.90 -4.42 -5.32
CA VAL A 77 3.40 -4.04 -3.99
C VAL A 77 3.43 -2.52 -3.91
N ARG A 78 2.80 -1.95 -2.89
CA ARG A 78 2.84 -0.49 -2.66
C ARG A 78 2.69 -0.14 -1.18
N VAL A 79 2.96 1.11 -0.85
CA VAL A 79 2.73 1.64 0.50
C VAL A 79 1.35 2.28 0.53
N GLU A 80 0.46 1.74 1.35
CA GLU A 80 -0.81 2.35 1.70
C GLU A 80 -0.62 3.31 2.86
N LYS A 81 -1.12 4.54 2.73
CA LYS A 81 -1.08 5.50 3.85
C LYS A 81 -2.08 5.10 4.93
N GLN A 82 -3.26 4.64 4.50
CA GLN A 82 -4.39 4.22 5.32
C GLN A 82 -5.10 3.05 4.60
N LEU A 83 -5.89 2.28 5.35
CA LEU A 83 -6.79 1.28 4.78
C LEU A 83 -8.21 1.84 4.81
N ASP A 84 -8.54 2.67 3.82
CA ASP A 84 -9.79 3.43 3.70
C ASP A 84 -10.41 3.26 2.30
N PHE A 85 -10.60 1.99 1.92
CA PHE A 85 -11.21 1.65 0.63
C PHE A 85 -12.73 1.60 0.75
N GLU A 86 -13.41 2.45 -0.03
CA GLU A 86 -14.87 2.38 -0.17
C GLU A 86 -15.31 1.08 -0.87
N PRO A 87 -16.48 0.52 -0.50
CA PRO A 87 -17.06 -0.61 -1.23
C PRO A 87 -17.24 -0.26 -2.71
N THR A 88 -16.68 -1.10 -3.58
CA THR A 88 -16.74 -0.94 -5.04
C THR A 88 -17.42 -2.16 -5.67
N THR A 89 -18.09 -1.97 -6.79
CA THR A 89 -18.68 -3.06 -7.58
C THR A 89 -18.18 -2.96 -9.01
N GLY A 90 -17.42 -3.96 -9.46
CA GLY A 90 -16.88 -4.00 -10.82
C GLY A 90 -15.88 -2.88 -11.14
N VAL A 91 -15.25 -2.30 -10.12
CA VAL A 91 -14.21 -1.27 -10.24
C VAL A 91 -13.07 -1.64 -9.32
N ALA A 92 -11.84 -1.56 -9.81
CA ALA A 92 -10.65 -1.79 -9.00
C ALA A 92 -10.50 -0.70 -7.92
N TRP A 93 -9.88 -1.03 -6.79
CA TRP A 93 -9.51 0.00 -5.80
C TRP A 93 -8.57 1.04 -6.41
N GLU A 94 -8.56 2.23 -5.82
CA GLU A 94 -7.84 3.39 -6.37
C GLU A 94 -6.38 3.03 -6.71
N ASN A 95 -5.97 3.38 -7.92
CA ASN A 95 -4.62 3.15 -8.45
C ASN A 95 -4.20 1.66 -8.54
N LEU A 96 -5.14 0.71 -8.47
CA LEU A 96 -4.90 -0.67 -8.88
C LEU A 96 -5.29 -0.87 -10.35
N PRO A 97 -4.61 -1.74 -11.09
CA PRO A 97 -5.01 -2.11 -12.45
C PRO A 97 -6.38 -2.76 -12.51
N GLU A 98 -7.04 -2.70 -13.67
CA GLU A 98 -8.41 -3.20 -13.89
C GLU A 98 -8.60 -4.67 -13.50
N ARG A 99 -7.55 -5.51 -13.55
CA ARG A 99 -7.63 -6.91 -13.09
C ARG A 99 -8.08 -7.08 -11.62
N PHE A 100 -7.95 -6.03 -10.80
CA PHE A 100 -8.43 -5.99 -9.42
C PHE A 100 -9.90 -5.52 -9.28
N SER A 101 -10.64 -5.35 -10.38
CA SER A 101 -12.10 -5.12 -10.36
C SER A 101 -12.91 -6.40 -10.11
N LYS A 102 -12.23 -7.56 -10.15
CA LYS A 102 -12.73 -8.89 -9.81
C LYS A 102 -12.30 -9.27 -8.38
N PRO A 103 -12.89 -10.31 -7.76
CA PRO A 103 -12.42 -10.82 -6.47
C PRO A 103 -10.92 -11.08 -6.46
N PHE A 104 -10.24 -10.58 -5.44
CA PHE A 104 -8.80 -10.59 -5.28
C PHE A 104 -8.45 -10.72 -3.79
N ALA A 105 -7.20 -11.03 -3.48
CA ALA A 105 -6.70 -11.05 -2.10
C ALA A 105 -5.66 -9.94 -1.87
N ALA A 106 -5.58 -9.44 -0.64
CA ALA A 106 -4.54 -8.51 -0.22
C ALA A 106 -4.00 -8.87 1.16
N ARG A 107 -2.72 -8.57 1.37
CA ARG A 107 -2.04 -8.63 2.66
C ARG A 107 -1.48 -7.26 2.98
N PHE A 108 -1.74 -6.78 4.18
CA PHE A 108 -1.19 -5.52 4.67
C PHE A 108 -0.27 -5.80 5.83
N THR A 109 0.92 -5.22 5.86
CA THR A 109 1.84 -5.37 7.00
C THR A 109 2.30 -4.02 7.50
N THR A 110 2.23 -3.81 8.81
CA THR A 110 2.77 -2.61 9.46
C THR A 110 3.25 -2.90 10.89
N TYR A 111 3.82 -1.88 11.53
CA TYR A 111 4.14 -1.90 12.95
C TYR A 111 3.48 -0.72 13.64
N LEU A 112 2.61 -1.00 14.61
CA LEU A 112 2.01 -0.01 15.48
C LEU A 112 3.05 0.45 16.50
N ASN A 113 3.45 1.72 16.45
CA ASN A 113 4.32 2.33 17.47
C ASN A 113 3.46 2.95 18.58
N LEU A 114 3.11 2.16 19.58
CA LEU A 114 2.23 2.57 20.66
C LEU A 114 3.01 3.33 21.73
N LYS A 115 2.48 4.48 22.15
CA LYS A 115 3.03 5.28 23.26
C LYS A 115 2.35 5.02 24.59
N CYS A 116 1.24 4.26 24.60
CA CYS A 116 0.46 3.94 25.81
C CYS A 116 0.14 5.16 26.70
N GLY A 117 -0.04 6.35 26.11
CA GLY A 117 -0.24 7.60 26.86
C GLY A 117 0.89 7.91 27.86
N GLY A 118 2.12 7.48 27.57
CA GLY A 118 3.28 7.62 28.46
C GLY A 118 3.39 6.55 29.55
N LYS A 119 2.45 5.59 29.62
CA LYS A 119 2.49 4.47 30.57
C LYS A 119 3.24 3.28 29.97
N LYS A 120 3.60 2.30 30.82
CA LYS A 120 4.22 1.04 30.36
C LYS A 120 3.29 0.21 29.47
N ARG A 121 1.98 0.28 29.74
CA ARG A 121 0.92 -0.45 29.04
C ARG A 121 -0.41 0.30 29.11
N ALA A 122 -1.30 0.06 28.15
CA ALA A 122 -2.65 0.61 28.11
C ALA A 122 -3.60 -0.33 27.37
N LYS A 123 -4.91 -0.20 27.63
CA LYS A 123 -5.96 -0.90 26.88
C LYS A 123 -6.14 -0.24 25.51
N TYR A 124 -6.28 -1.07 24.49
CA TYR A 124 -6.59 -0.69 23.12
C TYR A 124 -7.74 -1.54 22.60
N ALA A 125 -8.55 -0.94 21.72
CA ALA A 125 -9.59 -1.62 20.96
C ALA A 125 -9.28 -1.47 19.48
N LEU A 126 -9.33 -2.57 18.72
CA LEU A 126 -9.16 -2.61 17.28
C LEU A 126 -10.42 -3.20 16.64
N SER A 127 -10.79 -2.70 15.46
CA SER A 127 -11.88 -3.21 14.63
C SER A 127 -11.52 -3.08 13.16
N VAL A 128 -12.12 -3.93 12.33
CA VAL A 128 -12.06 -3.85 10.86
C VAL A 128 -13.47 -3.99 10.30
N GLU A 129 -13.76 -3.29 9.21
CA GLU A 129 -15.00 -3.43 8.46
C GLU A 129 -14.63 -3.93 7.07
N SER A 130 -15.05 -5.16 6.73
CA SER A 130 -14.59 -5.86 5.53
C SER A 130 -15.65 -6.74 4.88
N ASN A 131 -16.91 -6.70 5.35
CA ASN A 131 -17.91 -7.72 5.05
C ASN A 131 -17.47 -9.12 5.51
N LYS A 132 -16.82 -9.20 6.68
CA LYS A 132 -16.36 -10.44 7.34
C LYS A 132 -15.30 -11.24 6.57
N CYS A 133 -14.57 -10.61 5.67
CA CYS A 133 -13.52 -11.29 4.90
C CYS A 133 -12.10 -11.06 5.44
N ALA A 134 -11.92 -10.09 6.35
CA ALA A 134 -10.63 -9.75 6.93
C ALA A 134 -10.30 -10.63 8.15
N LYS A 135 -9.02 -10.94 8.28
CA LYS A 135 -8.40 -11.47 9.49
C LYS A 135 -7.24 -10.56 9.86
N VAL A 136 -7.16 -10.18 11.12
CA VAL A 136 -6.10 -9.30 11.63
C VAL A 136 -5.29 -10.06 12.67
N TYR A 137 -3.97 -10.02 12.54
CA TYR A 137 -3.00 -10.62 13.42
C TYR A 137 -2.19 -9.53 14.12
N LEU A 138 -2.14 -9.58 15.45
CA LEU A 138 -1.31 -8.72 16.28
C LEU A 138 -0.19 -9.54 16.91
N ASP A 139 1.05 -9.17 16.65
CA ASP A 139 2.26 -9.91 17.05
C ASP A 139 2.19 -11.40 16.68
N GLY A 140 1.64 -11.68 15.49
CA GLY A 140 1.48 -13.04 14.96
C GLY A 140 0.34 -13.85 15.56
N LYS A 141 -0.45 -13.28 16.47
CA LYS A 141 -1.64 -13.93 17.05
C LYS A 141 -2.90 -13.39 16.39
N LEU A 142 -3.84 -14.26 16.05
CA LEU A 142 -5.15 -13.85 15.54
C LEU A 142 -5.84 -12.96 16.57
N ALA A 143 -6.14 -11.73 16.18
CA ALA A 143 -6.75 -10.70 17.01
C ALA A 143 -8.19 -10.45 16.56
N ILE A 144 -8.44 -10.27 15.26
CA ILE A 144 -9.77 -10.05 14.71
C ILE A 144 -10.07 -11.10 13.64
N GLU A 145 -11.28 -11.66 13.71
CA GLU A 145 -11.89 -12.50 12.69
C GLU A 145 -13.37 -12.08 12.59
N GLU A 146 -13.94 -12.16 11.38
CA GLU A 146 -15.35 -11.81 11.11
C GLU A 146 -15.77 -10.40 11.58
N ASP A 147 -14.86 -9.43 11.48
CA ASP A 147 -15.11 -8.00 11.81
C ASP A 147 -15.49 -7.76 13.30
N VAL A 148 -15.11 -8.66 14.19
CA VAL A 148 -15.40 -8.53 15.63
C VAL A 148 -14.40 -7.59 16.33
N LEU A 149 -14.92 -6.75 17.25
CA LEU A 149 -14.10 -5.89 18.11
C LEU A 149 -13.08 -6.71 18.92
N TYR A 150 -11.82 -6.32 18.86
CA TYR A 150 -10.76 -6.92 19.66
C TYR A 150 -10.22 -5.94 20.69
N GLU A 151 -10.25 -6.32 21.96
CA GLU A 151 -9.67 -5.54 23.06
C GLU A 151 -8.45 -6.25 23.65
N SER A 152 -7.39 -5.49 23.91
CA SER A 152 -6.17 -6.04 24.52
C SER A 152 -5.39 -4.98 25.29
N GLU A 153 -4.63 -5.42 26.29
CA GLU A 153 -3.66 -4.57 26.97
C GLU A 153 -2.31 -4.68 26.28
N LEU A 154 -1.86 -3.59 25.66
CA LEU A 154 -0.62 -3.54 24.89
C LEU A 154 0.42 -2.67 25.58
N THR A 155 1.69 -2.98 25.33
CA THR A 155 2.84 -2.25 25.88
C THR A 155 3.26 -1.09 24.99
N ALA A 156 4.02 -0.14 25.54
CA ALA A 156 4.65 0.86 24.70
C ALA A 156 5.73 0.20 23.82
N GLY A 157 5.82 0.61 22.55
CA GLY A 157 6.76 0.03 21.59
C GLY A 157 6.12 -0.36 20.27
N TYR A 158 6.83 -1.20 19.51
CA TYR A 158 6.38 -1.68 18.21
C TYR A 158 5.64 -3.01 18.35
N HIS A 159 4.43 -3.07 17.79
CA HIS A 159 3.64 -4.29 17.65
C HIS A 159 3.38 -4.57 16.18
N LYS A 160 3.69 -5.78 15.71
CA LYS A 160 3.45 -6.14 14.31
C LYS A 160 1.95 -6.29 14.09
N LEU A 161 1.41 -5.64 13.06
CA LEU A 161 0.05 -5.81 12.60
C LEU A 161 0.08 -6.38 11.18
N GLN A 162 -0.69 -7.42 10.92
CA GLN A 162 -0.81 -8.08 9.62
C GLN A 162 -2.26 -8.49 9.34
#